data_AF-A0A1Y3P1R5-F1
#
_entry.id   AF-A0A1Y3P1R5-F1
#
_cell.length_a   1.000
_cell.length_b   1.000
_cell.length_c   1.000
_cell.angle_alpha   90.00
_cell.angle_beta   90.00
_cell.angle_gamma   90.00
#
_symmetry.space_group_name_H-M   'P 1'
#
loop_
_entity.id
_entity.type
_entity.pdbx_description
1 polymer ?
#
loop_
_entity_poly.entity_id
_entity_poly.type
_entity_poly.pdbx_seq_one_letter_code
_entity_poly.pdbx_strand_id
1 'polypeptide(L)'
;MSDDNDKENGNNINIGSIGNANHINIAQSQSTLRRPIEFEVVASSVQRLSRASVNKGAWYFAGSIPAFALSVMSIFADAVGIFSYFNLGWKILAWAIAIVGMFGLVFYKSKGKIALQTIPEGQARFIDGRWVERDEAGDYLLYRKTAACNHQGCKGTVRIETPPPREQHNHDYIGVCDVGGKQHTYRVDFNGIGERQHFNWDPIDPPKPQ
;
A
#
# COMPACT_ATOMS: atom_id res chain seq x y z
N MET A 1 52.13 -15.72 -15.41
CA MET A 1 51.35 -15.40 -16.62
C MET A 1 50.04 -14.84 -16.11
N SER A 2 50.06 -13.54 -15.83
CA SER A 2 49.01 -12.82 -15.11
C SER A 2 48.44 -11.83 -16.11
N ASP A 3 47.24 -12.11 -16.62
CA ASP A 3 46.50 -11.18 -17.46
C ASP A 3 45.45 -10.48 -16.59
N ASP A 4 45.89 -9.43 -15.90
CA ASP A 4 45.00 -8.44 -15.29
C ASP A 4 44.46 -7.53 -16.40
N ASN A 5 43.30 -7.91 -16.94
CA ASN A 5 42.46 -7.00 -17.73
C ASN A 5 41.50 -6.27 -16.77
N ASP A 6 42.05 -5.34 -15.98
CA ASP A 6 41.26 -4.31 -15.32
C ASP A 6 40.68 -3.38 -16.41
N LYS A 7 39.49 -3.75 -16.91
CA LYS A 7 38.65 -2.83 -17.65
C LYS A 7 38.19 -1.73 -16.70
N GLU A 8 38.77 -0.54 -16.85
CA GLU A 8 38.29 0.72 -16.30
C GLU A 8 36.81 0.94 -16.64
N ASN A 9 35.91 0.46 -15.78
CA ASN A 9 34.50 0.88 -15.74
C ASN A 9 34.37 2.10 -14.83
N GLY A 10 35.09 3.17 -15.15
CA GLY A 10 35.04 4.45 -14.43
C GLY A 10 34.09 5.43 -15.12
N ASN A 11 33.41 6.27 -14.32
CA ASN A 11 32.78 7.48 -14.85
C ASN A 11 33.89 8.36 -15.43
N ASN A 12 33.77 8.78 -16.69
CA ASN A 12 34.69 9.77 -17.23
C ASN A 12 34.05 11.15 -17.16
N ILE A 13 34.82 12.13 -16.68
CA ILE A 13 34.49 13.55 -16.77
C ILE A 13 35.57 14.13 -17.66
N ASN A 14 35.20 14.48 -18.89
CA ASN A 14 36.12 15.14 -19.80
C ASN A 14 35.83 16.63 -19.77
N ILE A 15 36.80 17.40 -19.26
CA ILE A 15 36.73 18.86 -19.18
C ILE A 15 37.62 19.40 -20.28
N GLY A 16 37.00 19.96 -21.32
CA GLY A 16 37.71 20.52 -22.47
C GLY A 16 37.32 21.97 -22.72
N SER A 17 38.26 22.74 -23.24
CA SER A 17 38.01 24.08 -23.78
C SER A 17 38.01 23.99 -25.31
N ILE A 18 36.88 24.31 -25.94
CA ILE A 18 36.81 24.52 -27.39
C ILE A 18 36.39 25.98 -27.58
N GLY A 19 37.36 26.86 -27.87
CA GLY A 19 37.16 28.31 -27.91
C GLY A 19 36.97 28.94 -26.52
N ASN A 20 36.19 30.04 -26.45
CA ASN A 20 35.93 30.84 -25.23
C ASN A 20 34.88 30.25 -24.26
N ALA A 21 34.53 28.97 -24.39
CA ALA A 21 33.56 28.32 -23.52
C ALA A 21 34.10 26.99 -22.97
N ASN A 22 33.88 26.77 -21.67
CA ASN A 22 34.16 25.51 -21.00
C ASN A 22 33.05 24.50 -21.31
N HIS A 23 33.41 23.34 -21.84
CA HIS A 23 32.48 22.24 -22.05
C HIS A 23 32.80 21.11 -21.05
N ILE A 24 31.83 20.77 -20.21
CA ILE A 24 31.89 19.63 -19.30
C ILE A 24 31.08 18.51 -19.94
N ASN A 25 31.75 17.45 -20.40
CA ASN A 25 31.07 16.26 -20.88
C ASN A 25 31.15 15.18 -19.79
N ILE A 26 30.00 14.78 -19.27
CA ILE A 26 29.88 13.73 -18.26
C ILE A 26 29.36 12.48 -18.98
N ALA A 27 30.25 11.55 -19.31
CA ALA A 27 29.84 10.23 -19.75
C ALA A 27 29.75 9.31 -18.52
N GLN A 28 28.56 9.28 -17.90
CA GLN A 28 28.24 8.24 -16.93
C GLN A 28 28.02 6.94 -17.69
N SER A 29 28.89 5.95 -17.46
CA SER A 29 28.53 4.59 -17.81
C SER A 29 27.32 4.23 -16.93
N GLN A 30 26.16 4.00 -17.55
CA GLN A 30 25.03 3.39 -16.86
C GLN A 30 25.41 1.94 -16.58
N SER A 31 26.20 1.75 -15.52
CA SER A 31 26.74 0.45 -15.15
C SER A 31 25.60 -0.50 -14.83
N THR A 32 25.62 -1.62 -15.56
CA THR A 32 24.86 -2.86 -15.40
C THR A 32 23.33 -2.77 -15.55
N LEU A 33 22.79 -3.56 -16.48
CA LEU A 33 21.42 -4.06 -16.42
C LEU A 33 21.13 -4.49 -14.97
N ARG A 34 20.45 -3.64 -14.22
CA ARG A 34 20.08 -3.94 -12.85
C ARG A 34 18.99 -4.97 -12.96
N ARG A 35 19.34 -6.23 -12.66
CA ARG A 35 18.41 -7.36 -12.78
C ARG A 35 17.10 -7.02 -12.09
N PRO A 36 15.95 -7.27 -12.71
CA PRO A 36 14.68 -7.10 -12.04
C PRO A 36 14.59 -8.04 -10.83
N ILE A 37 13.72 -7.70 -9.90
CA ILE A 37 13.34 -8.59 -8.79
C ILE A 37 12.03 -9.29 -9.14
N GLU A 38 11.86 -10.54 -8.73
CA GLU A 38 10.60 -11.27 -8.92
C GLU A 38 9.90 -11.41 -7.57
N PHE A 39 8.62 -11.07 -7.54
CA PHE A 39 7.80 -11.12 -6.33
C PHE A 39 7.17 -12.50 -6.18
N GLU A 40 7.64 -13.23 -5.16
CA GLU A 40 7.18 -14.57 -4.84
C GLU A 40 6.11 -14.55 -3.75
N VAL A 41 5.20 -15.53 -3.78
CA VAL A 41 4.18 -15.71 -2.74
C VAL A 41 4.84 -16.18 -1.45
N VAL A 42 4.59 -15.46 -0.36
CA VAL A 42 5.06 -15.88 0.96
C VAL A 42 4.13 -16.98 1.48
N ALA A 43 4.59 -18.22 1.45
CA ALA A 43 3.80 -19.39 1.85
C ALA A 43 3.18 -19.26 3.25
N SER A 44 3.91 -18.67 4.21
CA SER A 44 3.43 -18.45 5.59
C SER A 44 2.35 -17.36 5.71
N SER A 45 2.16 -16.54 4.66
CA SER A 45 1.14 -15.48 4.63
C SER A 45 -0.20 -15.95 4.06
N VAL A 46 -0.25 -17.17 3.52
CA VAL A 46 -1.45 -17.71 2.87
C VAL A 46 -2.51 -17.98 3.93
N GLN A 47 -3.63 -17.30 3.81
CA GLN A 47 -4.78 -17.46 4.67
C GLN A 47 -6.03 -17.73 3.84
N ARG A 48 -6.71 -18.83 4.13
CA ARG A 48 -8.02 -19.14 3.53
C ARG A 48 -9.13 -18.57 4.40
N LEU A 49 -10.03 -17.81 3.77
CA LEU A 49 -11.25 -17.30 4.39
C LEU A 49 -12.45 -17.89 3.66
N SER A 50 -13.32 -18.57 4.41
CA SER A 50 -14.52 -19.13 3.79
C SER A 50 -15.45 -18.03 3.27
N ARG A 51 -16.10 -18.30 2.14
CA ARG A 51 -17.10 -17.38 1.57
C ARG A 51 -18.20 -17.04 2.59
N ALA A 52 -18.62 -18.04 3.36
CA ALA A 52 -19.59 -17.87 4.44
C ALA A 52 -19.09 -16.89 5.53
N SER A 53 -17.80 -16.95 5.91
CA SER A 53 -17.20 -16.03 6.90
C SER A 53 -17.13 -14.60 6.39
N VAL A 54 -16.81 -14.40 5.11
CA VAL A 54 -16.78 -13.08 4.48
C VAL A 54 -18.19 -12.51 4.35
N ASN A 55 -19.16 -13.30 3.85
CA ASN A 55 -20.56 -12.88 3.75
C ASN A 55 -21.19 -12.59 5.11
N LYS A 56 -20.89 -13.40 6.13
CA LYS A 56 -21.36 -13.16 7.50
C LYS A 56 -20.78 -11.87 8.05
N GLY A 57 -19.48 -11.59 7.81
CA GLY A 57 -18.86 -10.32 8.15
C GLY A 57 -19.50 -9.13 7.42
N ALA A 58 -19.85 -9.30 6.15
CA ALA A 58 -20.56 -8.31 5.35
C ALA A 58 -21.96 -8.02 5.90
N TRP A 59 -22.72 -9.07 6.24
CA TRP A 59 -24.03 -8.95 6.86
C TRP A 59 -23.97 -8.28 8.23
N TYR A 60 -22.97 -8.60 9.06
CA TYR A 60 -22.77 -7.90 10.33
C TYR A 60 -22.44 -6.42 10.12
N PHE A 61 -21.66 -6.08 9.08
CA PHE A 61 -21.39 -4.68 8.74
C PHE A 61 -22.64 -3.96 8.21
N ALA A 62 -23.39 -4.60 7.30
CA ALA A 62 -24.63 -4.05 6.76
C ALA A 62 -25.71 -3.88 7.84
N GLY A 63 -25.77 -4.81 8.80
CA GLY A 63 -26.67 -4.74 9.95
C GLY A 63 -26.19 -3.80 11.06
N SER A 64 -24.87 -3.59 11.20
CA SER A 64 -24.34 -2.66 12.20
C SER A 64 -24.60 -1.21 11.85
N ILE A 65 -24.71 -0.84 10.57
CA ILE A 65 -25.06 0.53 10.14
C ILE A 65 -26.46 0.98 10.63
N PRO A 66 -27.55 0.26 10.37
CA PRO A 66 -28.87 0.63 10.89
C PRO A 66 -28.95 0.45 12.40
N ALA A 67 -28.30 -0.57 12.98
CA ALA A 67 -28.21 -0.69 14.44
C ALA A 67 -27.45 0.47 15.08
N PHE A 68 -26.43 1.01 14.40
CA PHE A 68 -25.71 2.22 14.79
C PHE A 68 -26.61 3.46 14.68
N ALA A 69 -27.34 3.60 13.57
CA ALA A 69 -28.28 4.71 13.41
C ALA A 69 -29.36 4.68 14.50
N LEU A 70 -29.93 3.50 14.78
CA LEU A 70 -30.93 3.31 15.83
C LEU A 70 -30.35 3.53 17.23
N SER A 71 -29.14 3.05 17.52
CA SER A 71 -28.51 3.27 18.83
C SER A 71 -28.17 4.73 19.05
N VAL A 72 -27.66 5.43 18.03
CA VAL A 72 -27.45 6.88 18.07
C VAL A 72 -28.78 7.59 18.32
N MET A 73 -29.85 7.27 17.57
CA MET A 73 -31.16 7.89 17.75
C MET A 73 -31.77 7.60 19.14
N SER A 74 -31.61 6.37 19.65
CA SER A 74 -32.03 5.99 21.01
C SER A 74 -31.26 6.77 22.07
N ILE A 75 -29.94 6.86 21.94
CA ILE A 75 -29.09 7.62 22.85
C ILE A 75 -29.43 9.11 22.77
N PHE A 76 -29.74 9.66 21.59
CA PHE A 76 -30.20 11.04 21.44
C PHE A 76 -31.57 11.26 22.11
N ALA A 77 -32.52 10.34 21.93
CA ALA A 77 -33.83 10.43 22.57
C ALA A 77 -33.73 10.37 24.09
N ASP A 78 -32.98 9.41 24.63
CA ASP A 78 -32.75 9.25 26.07
C ASP A 78 -31.91 10.39 26.63
N ALA A 79 -30.91 10.88 25.88
CA ALA A 79 -30.12 12.04 26.27
C ALA A 79 -30.98 13.30 26.32
N VAL A 80 -31.86 13.57 25.36
CA VAL A 80 -32.74 14.75 25.42
C VAL A 80 -33.64 14.70 26.68
N GLY A 81 -34.14 13.52 27.06
CA GLY A 81 -34.92 13.34 28.29
C GLY A 81 -34.10 13.48 29.58
N ILE A 82 -32.93 12.84 29.65
CA ILE A 82 -32.09 12.78 30.86
C ILE A 82 -31.25 14.06 31.04
N PHE A 83 -30.74 14.67 29.97
CA PHE A 83 -30.01 15.94 30.05
C PHE A 83 -30.92 17.09 30.49
N SER A 84 -32.19 17.07 30.10
CA SER A 84 -33.23 17.99 30.60
C SER A 84 -33.43 17.86 32.12
N TYR A 85 -33.30 16.66 32.67
CA TYR A 85 -33.61 16.39 34.08
C TYR A 85 -32.40 16.43 35.04
N PHE A 86 -31.21 16.01 34.59
CA PHE A 86 -30.03 15.82 35.46
C PHE A 86 -28.83 16.73 35.15
N ASN A 87 -28.94 17.62 34.16
CA ASN A 87 -27.86 18.53 33.75
C ASN A 87 -26.52 17.81 33.51
N LEU A 88 -26.60 16.62 32.91
CA LEU A 88 -25.43 15.80 32.58
C LEU A 88 -24.56 16.50 31.54
N GLY A 89 -23.24 16.37 31.66
CA GLY A 89 -22.30 17.03 30.75
C GLY A 89 -22.24 16.35 29.38
N TRP A 90 -22.15 17.14 28.31
CA TRP A 90 -22.04 16.72 26.90
C TRP A 90 -20.97 15.64 26.62
N LYS A 91 -20.02 15.47 27.54
CA LYS A 91 -18.93 14.50 27.49
C LYS A 91 -19.41 13.04 27.44
N ILE A 92 -20.50 12.68 28.12
CA ILE A 92 -20.99 11.28 28.15
C ILE A 92 -21.59 10.86 26.80
N LEU A 93 -22.32 11.77 26.14
CA LEU A 93 -22.82 11.57 24.79
C LEU A 93 -21.67 11.39 23.80
N ALA A 94 -20.62 12.20 23.92
CA ALA A 94 -19.42 12.08 23.09
C ALA A 94 -18.71 10.71 23.25
N TRP A 95 -18.60 10.19 24.48
CA TRP A 95 -18.02 8.86 24.73
C TRP A 95 -18.85 7.72 24.13
N ALA A 96 -20.17 7.78 24.24
CA ALA A 96 -21.05 6.76 23.67
C ALA A 96 -20.91 6.72 22.14
N ILE A 97 -20.97 7.88 21.47
CA ILE A 97 -20.78 7.98 20.02
C ILE A 97 -19.39 7.45 19.61
N ALA A 98 -18.33 7.78 20.37
CA ALA A 98 -16.98 7.34 20.09
C ALA A 98 -16.80 5.82 20.16
N ILE A 99 -17.35 5.16 21.19
CA ILE A 99 -17.25 3.70 21.36
C ILE A 99 -17.95 2.99 20.21
N VAL A 100 -19.19 3.37 19.89
CA VAL A 100 -19.95 2.71 18.84
C VAL A 100 -19.32 2.98 17.46
N GLY A 101 -18.81 4.19 17.23
CA GLY A 101 -18.07 4.53 16.01
C GLY A 101 -16.77 3.72 15.84
N MET A 102 -16.04 3.48 16.94
CA MET A 102 -14.83 2.65 16.94
C MET A 102 -15.14 1.20 16.52
N PHE A 103 -16.20 0.60 17.06
CA PHE A 103 -16.62 -0.74 16.67
C PHE A 103 -16.97 -0.82 15.17
N GLY A 104 -17.76 0.13 14.65
CA GLY A 104 -18.10 0.21 13.23
C GLY A 104 -16.87 0.28 12.32
N LEU A 105 -15.88 1.10 12.68
CA LEU A 105 -14.63 1.27 11.92
C LEU A 105 -13.76 0.00 11.91
N VAL A 106 -13.66 -0.72 13.02
CA VAL A 106 -12.86 -1.96 13.11
C VAL A 106 -13.42 -3.06 12.19
N PHE A 107 -14.75 -3.19 12.13
CA PHE A 107 -15.39 -4.17 11.23
C PHE A 107 -15.28 -3.77 9.75
N TYR A 108 -15.33 -2.47 9.43
CA TYR A 108 -15.11 -1.97 8.08
C TYR A 108 -13.71 -2.31 7.54
N LYS A 109 -12.67 -2.13 8.37
CA LYS A 109 -11.25 -2.24 7.97
C LYS A 109 -10.78 -3.65 7.59
N SER A 110 -11.50 -4.71 7.97
CA SER A 110 -11.01 -6.09 7.77
C SER A 110 -11.82 -6.88 6.74
N LYS A 111 -13.03 -7.30 7.08
CA LYS A 111 -13.86 -8.19 6.22
C LYS A 111 -14.84 -7.43 5.34
N GLY A 112 -15.27 -6.23 5.77
CA GLY A 112 -16.22 -5.40 5.02
C GLY A 112 -15.70 -5.00 3.65
N LYS A 113 -14.44 -4.56 3.56
CA LYS A 113 -13.81 -4.18 2.28
C LYS A 113 -13.75 -5.32 1.26
N ILE A 114 -13.39 -6.54 1.70
CA ILE A 114 -13.33 -7.71 0.82
C ILE A 114 -14.72 -8.07 0.31
N ALA A 115 -15.74 -7.97 1.17
CA ALA A 115 -17.12 -8.26 0.78
C ALA A 115 -17.74 -7.21 -0.15
N LEU A 116 -17.32 -5.95 -0.03
CA LEU A 116 -17.79 -4.84 -0.88
C LEU A 116 -17.15 -4.88 -2.28
N GLN A 117 -16.04 -5.58 -2.47
CA GLN A 117 -15.40 -5.72 -3.77
C GLN A 117 -15.85 -7.01 -4.46
N THR A 118 -16.40 -6.88 -5.66
CA THR A 118 -16.65 -8.03 -6.54
C THR A 118 -15.31 -8.54 -7.08
N ILE A 119 -14.87 -9.69 -6.57
CA ILE A 119 -13.68 -10.40 -7.05
C ILE A 119 -14.17 -11.59 -7.89
N PRO A 120 -14.01 -11.56 -9.23
CA PRO A 120 -14.35 -12.69 -10.10
C PRO A 120 -13.48 -13.92 -9.81
N GLU A 121 -13.98 -15.10 -10.17
CA GLU A 121 -13.18 -16.34 -10.11
C GLU A 121 -11.99 -16.25 -11.08
N GLY A 122 -10.82 -16.72 -10.63
CA GLY A 122 -9.57 -16.64 -11.41
C GLY A 122 -8.95 -15.24 -11.52
N GLN A 123 -9.47 -14.25 -10.79
CA GLN A 123 -8.85 -12.91 -10.71
C GLN A 123 -8.37 -12.62 -9.29
N ALA A 124 -7.13 -12.13 -9.18
CA ALA A 124 -6.58 -11.63 -7.93
C ALA A 124 -6.72 -10.11 -7.86
N ARG A 125 -7.14 -9.57 -6.71
CA ARG A 125 -7.18 -8.13 -6.43
C ARG A 125 -6.27 -7.79 -5.27
N PHE A 126 -5.59 -6.66 -5.34
CA PHE A 126 -4.78 -6.15 -4.26
C PHE A 126 -5.62 -5.27 -3.33
N ILE A 127 -5.72 -5.66 -2.05
CA ILE A 127 -6.52 -4.97 -1.03
C ILE A 127 -5.67 -4.83 0.23
N ASP A 128 -5.40 -3.59 0.66
CA ASP A 128 -4.70 -3.26 1.91
C ASP A 128 -3.41 -4.08 2.14
N GLY A 129 -2.53 -4.17 1.13
CA GLY A 129 -1.24 -4.85 1.27
C GLY A 129 -1.28 -6.37 1.11
N ARG A 130 -2.40 -6.92 0.64
CA ARG A 130 -2.59 -8.36 0.39
C ARG A 130 -3.27 -8.60 -0.95
N TRP A 131 -2.87 -9.65 -1.63
CA TRP A 131 -3.60 -10.19 -2.76
C TRP A 131 -4.75 -11.04 -2.25
N VAL A 132 -5.91 -10.88 -2.87
CA VAL A 132 -7.15 -11.60 -2.57
C VAL A 132 -7.66 -12.22 -3.86
N GLU A 133 -7.78 -13.53 -3.86
CA GLU A 133 -8.21 -14.33 -5.00
C GLU A 133 -9.32 -15.29 -4.58
N ARG A 134 -10.15 -15.72 -5.53
CA ARG A 134 -11.13 -16.78 -5.30
C ARG A 134 -10.59 -18.12 -5.77
N ASP A 135 -10.66 -19.11 -4.89
CA ASP A 135 -10.36 -20.49 -5.24
C ASP A 135 -11.53 -21.16 -6.00
N GLU A 136 -11.29 -22.37 -6.50
CA GLU A 136 -12.29 -23.18 -7.23
C GLU A 136 -13.52 -23.52 -6.39
N ALA A 137 -13.41 -23.51 -5.05
CA ALA A 137 -14.53 -23.72 -4.13
C ALA A 137 -15.30 -22.42 -3.85
N GLY A 138 -14.86 -21.28 -4.37
CA GLY A 138 -15.44 -19.95 -4.16
C GLY A 138 -15.06 -19.29 -2.83
N ASP A 139 -14.11 -19.85 -2.08
CA ASP A 139 -13.50 -19.26 -0.90
C ASP A 139 -12.45 -18.21 -1.29
N TYR A 140 -12.10 -17.33 -0.34
CA TYR A 140 -11.10 -16.29 -0.57
C TYR A 140 -9.74 -16.74 -0.06
N LEU A 141 -8.73 -16.70 -0.93
CA LEU A 141 -7.32 -16.88 -0.60
C LEU A 141 -6.67 -15.52 -0.46
N LEU A 142 -6.07 -15.27 0.70
CA LEU A 142 -5.33 -14.05 1.00
C LEU A 142 -3.86 -14.40 1.08
N TYR A 143 -3.00 -13.66 0.38
CA TYR A 143 -1.57 -13.88 0.42
C TYR A 143 -0.79 -12.58 0.19
N ARG A 144 0.48 -12.59 0.56
CA ARG A 144 1.43 -11.51 0.27
C ARG A 144 2.45 -12.00 -0.73
N LYS A 145 2.85 -11.11 -1.64
CA LYS A 145 4.01 -11.31 -2.48
C LYS A 145 5.16 -10.41 -2.01
N THR A 146 6.36 -10.97 -1.94
CA THR A 146 7.56 -10.25 -1.53
C THR A 146 8.74 -10.66 -2.39
N ALA A 147 9.76 -9.82 -2.45
CA ALA A 147 11.01 -10.12 -3.15
C ALA A 147 12.22 -9.73 -2.29
N ALA A 148 13.36 -10.37 -2.51
CA ALA A 148 14.61 -9.94 -1.87
C ALA A 148 15.09 -8.62 -2.48
N CYS A 149 15.53 -7.67 -1.65
CA CYS A 149 16.10 -6.42 -2.14
C CYS A 149 17.45 -6.71 -2.82
N ASN A 150 17.57 -6.33 -4.08
CA ASN A 150 18.80 -6.52 -4.84
C ASN A 150 19.78 -5.33 -4.75
N HIS A 151 19.50 -4.32 -3.93
CA HIS A 151 20.46 -3.22 -3.69
C HIS A 151 21.72 -3.76 -3.01
N GLN A 152 22.88 -3.25 -3.42
CA GLN A 152 24.17 -3.76 -2.95
C GLN A 152 24.27 -3.61 -1.42
N GLY A 153 24.57 -4.72 -0.74
CA GLY A 153 24.66 -4.76 0.73
C GLY A 153 23.33 -4.72 1.47
N CYS A 154 22.19 -4.62 0.78
CA CYS A 154 20.88 -4.64 1.42
C CYS A 154 20.39 -6.08 1.62
N LYS A 155 19.97 -6.40 2.84
CA LYS A 155 19.34 -7.69 3.19
C LYS A 155 17.84 -7.56 3.45
N GLY A 156 17.25 -6.44 3.03
CA GLY A 156 15.84 -6.16 3.25
C GLY A 156 14.92 -6.93 2.30
N THR A 157 13.65 -6.97 2.66
CA THR A 157 12.56 -7.53 1.87
C THR A 157 11.75 -6.40 1.23
N VAL A 158 11.50 -6.52 -0.06
CA VAL A 158 10.65 -5.61 -0.82
C VAL A 158 9.21 -6.07 -0.73
N ARG A 159 8.32 -5.17 -0.33
CA ARG A 159 6.88 -5.39 -0.22
C ARG A 159 6.13 -4.51 -1.20
N ILE A 160 5.03 -5.03 -1.74
CA ILE A 160 4.16 -4.26 -2.62
C ILE A 160 3.32 -3.31 -1.77
N GLU A 161 3.30 -2.03 -2.16
CA GLU A 161 2.59 -0.95 -1.51
C GLU A 161 1.91 -0.05 -2.56
N THR A 162 0.99 0.79 -2.07
CA THR A 162 0.36 1.82 -2.89
C THR A 162 1.36 2.92 -3.25
N PRO A 163 1.37 3.42 -4.49
CA PRO A 163 2.24 4.51 -4.90
C PRO A 163 2.00 5.79 -4.09
N PRO A 164 3.02 6.67 -4.00
CA PRO A 164 2.84 7.98 -3.39
C PRO A 164 1.80 8.81 -4.16
N PRO A 165 1.09 9.74 -3.50
CA PRO A 165 -0.05 10.44 -4.09
C PRO A 165 0.24 11.14 -5.42
N ARG A 166 1.45 11.69 -5.59
CA ARG A 166 1.89 12.31 -6.85
C ARG A 166 2.02 11.33 -8.00
N GLU A 167 2.31 10.06 -7.74
CA GLU A 167 2.65 9.04 -8.76
C GLU A 167 1.53 8.02 -8.98
N GLN A 168 0.43 8.10 -8.20
CA GLN A 168 -0.71 7.17 -8.28
C GLN A 168 -1.37 7.11 -9.65
N HIS A 169 -1.21 8.13 -10.49
CA HIS A 169 -1.78 8.17 -11.83
C HIS A 169 -0.95 7.42 -12.88
N ASN A 170 0.35 7.20 -12.60
CA ASN A 170 1.28 6.56 -13.54
C ASN A 170 1.58 5.10 -13.18
N HIS A 171 1.29 4.72 -11.94
CA HIS A 171 1.70 3.44 -11.38
C HIS A 171 0.55 2.86 -10.56
N ASP A 172 0.21 1.59 -10.81
CA ASP A 172 -0.79 0.89 -10.01
C ASP A 172 -0.21 0.45 -8.66
N TYR A 173 1.03 -0.05 -8.67
CA TYR A 173 1.71 -0.61 -7.51
C TYR A 173 3.20 -0.30 -7.53
N ILE A 174 3.78 -0.18 -6.33
CA ILE A 174 5.21 -0.01 -6.13
C ILE A 174 5.75 -1.04 -5.13
N GLY A 175 7.03 -1.35 -5.23
CA GLY A 175 7.75 -2.15 -4.26
C GLY A 175 8.60 -1.25 -3.38
N VAL A 176 8.52 -1.42 -2.06
CA VAL A 176 9.33 -0.68 -1.09
C VAL A 176 10.08 -1.67 -0.21
N CYS A 177 11.40 -1.47 -0.07
CA CYS A 177 12.21 -2.26 0.85
C CYS A 177 11.96 -1.84 2.31
N ASP A 178 11.78 -2.80 3.19
CA ASP A 178 11.65 -2.57 4.64
C ASP A 178 12.89 -1.93 5.29
N VAL A 179 14.09 -2.24 4.81
CA VAL A 179 15.36 -1.69 5.33
C VAL A 179 15.76 -0.40 4.63
N GLY A 180 15.69 -0.36 3.30
CA GLY A 180 16.11 0.81 2.51
C GLY A 180 15.04 1.88 2.33
N GLY A 181 13.79 1.58 2.70
CA GLY A 181 12.66 2.49 2.64
C GLY A 181 12.49 3.15 1.27
N LYS A 182 12.24 4.46 1.29
CA LYS A 182 12.00 5.31 0.11
C LYS A 182 13.16 5.36 -0.90
N GLN A 183 14.36 4.94 -0.50
CA GLN A 183 15.52 4.92 -1.39
C GLN A 183 15.59 3.63 -2.21
N HIS A 184 15.00 2.54 -1.72
CA HIS A 184 15.02 1.23 -2.35
C HIS A 184 13.62 0.89 -2.85
N THR A 185 13.22 1.57 -3.92
CA THR A 185 11.90 1.49 -4.51
C THR A 185 11.91 0.85 -5.89
N TYR A 186 10.79 0.21 -6.23
CA TYR A 186 10.62 -0.57 -7.44
C TYR A 186 9.26 -0.26 -8.07
N ARG A 187 9.20 -0.12 -9.39
CA ARG A 187 7.96 -0.20 -10.14
C ARG A 187 7.58 -1.66 -10.29
N VAL A 188 6.35 -2.02 -9.95
CA VAL A 188 5.87 -3.41 -10.04
C VAL A 188 4.96 -3.52 -11.26
N ASP A 189 5.25 -4.48 -12.14
CA ASP A 189 4.39 -4.80 -13.27
C ASP A 189 3.31 -5.84 -12.91
N PHE A 190 2.44 -6.14 -13.87
CA PHE A 190 1.38 -7.14 -13.70
C PHE A 190 1.90 -8.58 -13.56
N ASN A 191 3.12 -8.86 -14.01
CA ASN A 191 3.76 -10.16 -13.90
C ASN A 191 4.41 -10.38 -12.53
N GLY A 192 4.42 -9.35 -11.66
CA GLY A 192 5.11 -9.41 -10.38
C GLY A 192 6.63 -9.24 -10.53
N ILE A 193 7.06 -8.53 -11.57
CA ILE A 193 8.45 -8.15 -11.81
C ILE A 193 8.62 -6.70 -11.32
N GLY A 194 9.62 -6.51 -10.46
CA GLY A 194 10.02 -5.23 -9.91
C GLY A 194 11.23 -4.65 -10.61
N GLU A 195 11.07 -3.50 -11.24
CA GLU A 195 12.18 -2.72 -11.81
C GLU A 195 12.52 -1.58 -10.89
N ARG A 196 13.80 -1.29 -10.65
CA ARG A 196 14.18 -0.18 -9.77
C ARG A 196 13.74 1.13 -10.38
N GLN A 197 13.00 1.92 -9.62
CA GLN A 197 12.57 3.25 -10.02
C GLN A 197 12.55 4.16 -8.80
N HIS A 198 12.98 5.40 -8.99
CA HIS A 198 12.82 6.44 -7.97
C HIS A 198 11.44 7.07 -8.11
N PHE A 199 10.72 7.22 -6.99
CA PHE A 199 9.40 7.83 -6.95
C PHE A 199 9.44 9.16 -6.23
N ASN A 200 8.62 10.11 -6.68
CA ASN A 200 8.44 11.36 -5.95
C ASN A 200 7.53 11.14 -4.73
N TRP A 201 8.10 11.30 -3.53
CA TRP A 201 7.40 11.15 -2.26
C TRP A 201 6.93 12.48 -1.65
N ASP A 202 7.12 13.59 -2.35
CA ASP A 202 6.75 14.92 -1.86
C ASP A 202 5.22 15.07 -1.77
N PRO A 203 4.71 15.82 -0.78
CA PRO A 203 3.29 16.11 -0.67
C PRO A 203 2.78 16.80 -1.93
N ILE A 204 1.52 16.57 -2.30
CA ILE A 204 0.88 17.25 -3.44
C ILE A 204 0.87 18.75 -3.16
N ASP A 205 1.31 19.56 -4.12
CA ASP A 205 1.26 21.02 -3.98
C ASP A 205 -0.20 21.45 -3.76
N PRO A 206 -0.46 22.40 -2.83
CA PRO A 206 -1.82 22.89 -2.62
C PRO A 206 -2.36 23.43 -3.96
N PRO A 207 -3.66 23.22 -4.25
CA PRO A 207 -4.25 23.73 -5.48
C PRO A 207 -3.99 25.23 -5.56
N LYS A 208 -3.42 25.69 -6.68
CA LYS A 208 -3.24 27.13 -6.91
C LYS A 208 -4.61 27.80 -6.84
N PRO A 209 -4.78 28.88 -6.08
CA PRO A 209 -6.01 29.66 -6.14
C PRO A 209 -6.19 30.13 -7.59
N GLN A 210 -7.37 29.82 -8.14
CA GLN A 210 -7.81 30.30 -9.46
C GLN A 210 -8.30 31.74 -9.34
#